data_AF-A0A1F8P2J5-F1
#
_entry.id   AF-A0A1F8P2J5-F1
#
_cell.length_a   1.000
_cell.length_b   1.000
_cell.length_c   1.000
_cell.angle_alpha   90.00
_cell.angle_beta   90.00
_cell.angle_gamma   90.00
#
_symmetry.space_group_name_H-M   'P 1'
#
loop_
_entity.id
_entity.type
_entity.pdbx_description
1 polymer ?
#
loop_
_entity_poly.entity_id
_entity_poly.type
_entity_poly.pdbx_seq_one_letter_code
_entity_poly.pdbx_strand_id
1 'polypeptide(L)' 'MEQTPKANIRVDYQKCKPDQCSNDGACPAAEVCPVKALRQEEKNDFPFLHPSKFCRGCQVCAEKCPLQAIEKL' A
#
# COMPACT_ATOMS: atom_id res chain seq x y z
N MET A 1 13.03 -20.95 0.93
CA MET A 1 13.64 -19.60 0.98
C MET A 1 12.73 -18.64 0.22
N GLU A 2 11.61 -18.28 0.84
CA GLU A 2 10.67 -17.32 0.26
C GLU A 2 11.25 -15.92 0.46
N GLN A 3 11.96 -15.44 -0.56
CA GLN A 3 12.41 -14.06 -0.61
C GLN A 3 11.19 -13.21 -0.93
N THR A 4 10.48 -12.77 0.10
CA THR A 4 9.45 -11.74 -0.03
C THR A 4 10.10 -10.54 -0.73
N PRO A 5 9.52 -9.98 -1.79
CA PRO A 5 10.10 -8.83 -2.46
C PRO A 5 10.40 -7.76 -1.40
N LYS A 6 11.65 -7.29 -1.37
CA LYS A 6 12.09 -6.24 -0.44
C LYS A 6 11.31 -4.96 -0.73
N ALA A 7 10.17 -4.82 -0.06
CA ALA A 7 9.44 -3.58 -0.01
C ALA A 7 9.97 -2.78 1.17
N ASN A 8 10.46 -1.56 0.91
CA ASN A 8 10.91 -0.65 1.96
C ASN A 8 9.73 0.02 2.69
N ILE A 9 8.59 -0.66 2.74
CA ILE A 9 7.37 -0.21 3.40
C ILE A 9 6.68 -1.39 4.06
N ARG A 10 5.92 -1.11 5.12
CA ARG A 10 5.03 -2.05 5.80
C ARG A 10 3.64 -1.45 5.90
N VAL A 11 2.60 -2.25 5.63
CA VAL A 11 1.22 -1.86 5.87
C VAL A 11 0.81 -2.32 7.27
N ASP A 12 0.38 -1.39 8.12
CA ASP A 12 -0.23 -1.66 9.41
C ASP A 12 -1.74 -1.90 9.20
N TYR A 13 -2.12 -3.17 9.14
CA TYR A 13 -3.52 -3.57 8.94
C TYR A 13 -4.44 -3.25 10.14
N GLN A 14 -3.89 -2.90 11.31
CA GLN A 14 -4.71 -2.45 12.43
C GLN A 14 -5.20 -1.02 12.20
N LYS A 15 -4.33 -0.17 11.63
CA LYS A 15 -4.64 1.23 11.25
C LYS A 15 -5.31 1.34 9.88
N CYS A 16 -4.97 0.45 8.95
CA CYS A 16 -5.56 0.47 7.62
C CYS A 16 -7.06 0.18 7.71
N LYS A 17 -7.89 1.13 7.30
CA LYS A 17 -9.34 0.98 7.17
C LYS A 17 -9.73 1.41 5.75
N PRO A 18 -9.80 0.46 4.79
CA PRO A 18 -10.13 0.76 3.40
C PRO A 18 -11.43 1.56 3.27
N ASP A 19 -12.43 1.23 4.07
CA ASP A 19 -13.73 1.92 4.14
C ASP A 19 -13.64 3.39 4.59
N GLN A 20 -12.51 3.81 5.17
CA GLN A 20 -12.29 5.19 5.64
C GLN A 20 -11.31 5.98 4.76
N CYS A 21 -10.71 5.34 3.74
CA CYS A 21 -9.70 5.99 2.90
C CYS A 21 -10.30 6.88 1.81
N SER A 22 -11.44 6.49 1.24
CA SER A 22 -12.16 7.25 0.19
C SER A 22 -13.61 6.79 0.08
N ASN A 23 -14.52 7.68 -0.32
CA ASN A 23 -15.96 7.37 -0.50
C ASN A 23 -16.23 6.24 -1.50
N ASP A 24 -15.26 5.93 -2.36
CA ASP A 24 -15.31 4.86 -3.36
C ASP A 24 -14.63 3.56 -2.91
N GLY A 25 -14.04 3.50 -1.71
CA GLY A 25 -13.28 2.33 -1.23
C GLY A 25 -11.92 2.14 -1.89
N ALA A 26 -11.50 3.07 -2.76
CA ALA A 26 -10.19 3.03 -3.41
C ALA A 26 -9.07 3.51 -2.47
N CYS A 27 -7.94 2.81 -2.46
CA CYS A 27 -6.78 3.18 -1.66
C CYS A 27 -5.92 4.21 -2.40
N PRO A 28 -5.89 5.49 -1.97
CA PRO A 28 -5.12 6.54 -2.66
C PRO A 28 -3.61 6.23 -2.66
N ALA A 29 -3.12 5.57 -1.61
CA ALA A 29 -1.71 5.18 -1.50
C ALA A 29 -1.31 4.08 -2.51
N ALA A 30 -2.23 3.18 -2.86
CA ALA A 30 -1.99 2.17 -3.89
C ALA A 30 -2.03 2.78 -5.29
N GLU A 31 -2.93 3.73 -5.55
CA GLU A 31 -3.07 4.39 -6.85
C GLU A 31 -1.84 5.22 -7.25
N VAL A 32 -1.20 5.88 -6.29
CA VAL A 32 -0.02 6.72 -6.55
C VAL A 32 1.27 5.90 -6.76
N CYS A 33 1.26 4.58 -6.55
CA CYS A 33 2.45 3.76 -6.66
C CYS A 33 2.88 3.62 -8.15
N PRO A 34 3.99 4.24 -8.60
CA PRO A 34 4.35 4.27 -10.02
C PRO A 34 4.71 2.90 -10.58
N VAL A 35 5.19 2.00 -9.71
CA VAL A 35 5.59 0.63 -10.05
C VAL A 35 4.53 -0.42 -9.72
N LYS A 36 3.39 0.01 -9.15
CA LYS A 36 2.30 -0.86 -8.70
C LYS A 36 2.79 -1.98 -7.76
N ALA A 37 3.78 -1.68 -6.93
CA ALA A 37 4.29 -2.58 -5.91
C ALA A 37 3.35 -2.68 -4.71
N LEU A 38 2.62 -1.60 -4.40
CA LEU A 38 1.47 -1.62 -3.52
C LEU A 38 0.22 -1.61 -4.40
N ARG A 39 -0.67 -2.59 -4.23
CA ARG A 39 -1.92 -2.72 -4.99
C ARG A 39 -3.10 -3.04 -4.08
N GLN A 40 -4.27 -2.68 -4.55
CA GLN A 40 -5.56 -3.10 -4.01
C GLN A 40 -6.27 -3.87 -5.13
N GLU A 41 -6.82 -5.05 -4.86
CA GLU A 41 -7.53 -5.84 -5.89
C GLU A 41 -8.91 -5.26 -6.17
N GLU A 42 -9.72 -5.08 -5.12
CA GLU A 42 -11.05 -4.50 -5.24
C GLU A 42 -11.29 -3.31 -4.30
N LYS A 43 -12.35 -2.54 -4.54
CA LYS A 43 -12.76 -1.45 -3.65
C LYS A 43 -13.05 -2.02 -2.25
N ASN A 44 -12.61 -1.32 -1.21
CA ASN A 44 -12.66 -1.72 0.19
C ASN A 44 -11.75 -2.91 0.59
N ASP A 45 -10.97 -3.48 -0.33
CA ASP A 45 -9.97 -4.47 0.05
C ASP A 45 -8.75 -3.81 0.69
N PHE A 46 -8.03 -4.60 1.48
CA PHE A 46 -6.74 -4.19 2.02
C PHE A 46 -5.69 -4.10 0.90
N PRO A 47 -4.88 -3.03 0.87
CA PRO A 47 -3.76 -2.98 -0.05
C PRO A 47 -2.67 -3.97 0.38
N PHE A 48 -2.08 -4.66 -0.60
CA PHE A 48 -1.01 -5.64 -0.40
C PHE A 48 0.19 -5.33 -1.28
N LEU A 49 1.33 -5.93 -0.92
CA LEU A 49 2.56 -5.84 -1.70
C LEU A 49 2.57 -6.91 -2.78
N HIS A 50 2.60 -6.48 -4.04
CA HIS A 50 2.56 -7.40 -5.17
C HIS A 50 3.86 -8.21 -5.26
N PRO A 51 3.82 -9.57 -5.22
CA PRO A 51 5.01 -10.42 -5.09
C PRO A 51 6.00 -10.25 -6.26
N SER A 52 5.49 -10.03 -7.46
CA SER A 52 6.30 -9.86 -8.68
C SER A 52 6.74 -8.41 -8.97
N LYS A 53 6.51 -7.47 -8.06
CA LYS A 53 6.88 -6.05 -8.24
C LYS A 53 7.82 -5.59 -7.14
N PHE A 54 8.81 -4.79 -7.51
CA PHE A 54 9.81 -4.28 -6.58
C PHE A 54 9.49 -2.84 -6.18
N CYS A 55 9.40 -2.59 -4.87
CA CYS A 55 9.28 -1.23 -4.35
C CYS A 55 10.57 -0.45 -4.62
N ARG A 56 10.44 0.76 -5.16
CA ARG A 56 11.59 1.65 -5.40
C ARG A 56 11.98 2.51 -4.18
N GLY A 57 11.25 2.41 -3.08
CA GLY A 57 11.51 3.23 -1.89
C GLY A 57 11.24 4.73 -2.08
N CYS A 58 10.36 5.10 -3.02
CA CYS A 58 9.99 6.50 -3.27
C CYS A 58 9.09 7.13 -2.19
N GLN A 59 8.56 6.32 -1.26
CA GLN A 59 7.78 6.75 -0.09
C GLN A 59 6.45 7.50 -0.36
N VAL A 60 6.09 7.75 -1.62
CA VAL A 60 4.88 8.52 -1.98
C VAL A 60 3.59 7.90 -1.43
N CYS A 61 3.53 6.57 -1.33
CA CYS A 61 2.37 5.87 -0.77
C CYS A 61 2.19 6.15 0.74
N ALA A 62 3.28 6.29 1.50
CA ALA A 62 3.22 6.64 2.92
C ALA A 62 2.72 8.08 3.12
N GLU A 63 3.15 9.01 2.26
CA GLU A 63 2.70 10.41 2.30
C GLU A 63 1.23 10.59 1.91
N LYS A 64 0.74 9.75 0.97
CA LYS A 64 -0.63 9.82 0.46
C LYS A 64 -1.63 8.98 1.25
N CYS A 65 -1.18 8.20 2.23
CA CYS A 65 -2.07 7.42 3.09
C CYS A 65 -2.72 8.34 4.15
N PRO A 66 -4.04 8.62 4.10
CA PRO A 66 -4.70 9.53 5.04
C PRO A 66 -4.70 8.99 6.48
N LEU A 67 -4.72 7.66 6.63
CA LEU A 67 -4.70 6.98 7.93
C LEU A 67 -3.30 6.73 8.46
N GLN A 68 -2.26 7.15 7.73
CA GLN A 68 -0.84 6.90 8.07
C GLN A 68 -0.56 5.42 8.40
N ALA A 69 -1.28 4.52 7.74
CA ALA A 69 -1.19 3.08 7.94
C ALA A 69 0.01 2.44 7.21
N ILE A 70 0.79 3.23 6.45
CA ILE A 70 1.96 2.74 5.73
C ILE A 70 3.21 3.28 6.41
N GLU A 71 3.99 2.38 6.98
CA GLU A 71 5.25 2.66 7.65
C GLU A 71 6.43 2.45 6.70
N LYS A 72 7.47 3.25 6.87
CA LYS A 72 8.71 3.20 6.09
C LYS A 72 9.70 2.28 6.82
N LEU A 73 10.35 1.38 6.09
CA LEU A 73 11.38 0.46 6.61
C LEU A 73 12.78 0.85 6.15
#